data_AF-A0A847BF87-F1
#
_entry.id   AF-A0A847BF87-F1
#
_cell.length_a   1.000
_cell.length_b   1.000
_cell.length_c   1.000
_cell.angle_alpha   90.00
_cell.angle_beta   90.00
_cell.angle_gamma   90.00
#
_symmetry.space_group_name_H-M   'P 1'
#
loop_
_entity.id
_entity.type
_entity.pdbx_description
1 polymer ?
#
loop_
_entity_poly.entity_id
_entity_poly.type
_entity_poly.pdbx_seq_one_letter_code
_entity_poly.pdbx_strand_id
1 'polypeptide(L)'
;MTVKLAMYKGKGTFANQFIRWWTGSIYSHCELVVGEMCYSSSLMDGGVRWKVINLNSGNWDLIELPWASGSEVVRYFVATDHQKYGLASLVVNQLFNRNVLGEAPFCSEWCADALGLPNPATYSPATLMGLCGYIHRIA
;
A
#
# COMPACT_ATOMS: atom_id res chain seq x y z
N MET A 1 -1.70 18.75 -5.65
CA MET A 1 -2.39 18.04 -4.55
C MET A 1 -1.32 17.40 -3.69
N THR A 2 -1.31 17.64 -2.38
CA THR A 2 -0.33 17.02 -1.48
C THR A 2 -0.59 15.52 -1.38
N VAL A 3 0.47 14.72 -1.51
CA VAL A 3 0.41 13.26 -1.34
C VAL A 3 0.97 12.91 0.02
N LYS A 4 0.33 11.98 0.72
CA LYS A 4 0.87 11.39 1.95
C LYS A 4 0.89 9.87 1.83
N LEU A 5 1.83 9.23 2.50
CA LEU A 5 1.80 7.79 2.72
C LEU A 5 1.24 7.53 4.11
N ALA A 6 0.18 6.73 4.20
CA ALA A 6 -0.45 6.32 5.44
C ALA A 6 -0.11 4.85 5.73
N MET A 7 0.45 4.61 6.91
CA MET A 7 0.89 3.29 7.35
C MET A 7 0.02 2.81 8.50
N TYR A 8 -0.67 1.68 8.33
CA TYR A 8 -1.53 1.13 9.37
C TYR A 8 -0.72 0.32 10.38
N LYS A 9 -0.78 0.73 11.65
CA LYS A 9 -0.15 0.07 12.81
C LYS A 9 -1.14 -0.45 13.85
N GLY A 10 -2.44 -0.25 13.63
CA GLY A 10 -3.47 -0.66 14.58
C GLY A 10 -3.58 -2.17 14.74
N LYS A 11 -4.16 -2.64 15.86
CA LYS A 11 -4.38 -4.09 16.12
C LYS A 11 -5.11 -4.75 14.95
N GLY A 12 -6.15 -4.10 14.44
CA GLY A 12 -6.92 -4.55 13.28
C GLY A 12 -7.55 -5.93 13.47
N THR A 13 -7.80 -6.61 12.35
CA THR A 13 -8.28 -8.00 12.29
C THR A 13 -7.15 -9.02 12.56
N PHE A 14 -7.48 -10.30 12.73
CA PHE A 14 -6.50 -11.39 12.83
C PHE A 14 -5.49 -11.41 11.66
N ALA A 15 -5.93 -11.09 10.44
CA ALA A 15 -5.04 -10.99 9.28
C ALA A 15 -3.94 -9.92 9.47
N ASN A 16 -4.28 -8.77 10.08
CA ASN A 16 -3.28 -7.72 10.37
C ASN A 16 -2.25 -8.21 11.38
N GLN A 17 -2.67 -8.96 12.40
CA GLN A 17 -1.76 -9.55 13.39
C GLN A 17 -0.82 -10.57 12.75
N PHE A 18 -1.33 -11.42 11.86
CA PHE A 18 -0.52 -12.38 11.12
C PHE A 18 0.52 -11.69 10.24
N ILE A 19 0.13 -10.66 9.47
CA ILE A 19 1.07 -9.92 8.61
C ILE A 19 2.20 -9.30 9.43
N ARG A 20 1.89 -8.66 10.57
CA ARG A 20 2.93 -8.08 11.44
C ARG A 20 3.88 -9.12 12.01
N TRP A 21 3.34 -10.25 12.48
CA TRP A 21 4.15 -11.34 13.00
C TRP A 21 5.06 -11.94 11.93
N TRP A 22 4.53 -12.19 10.72
CA TRP A 22 5.28 -12.76 9.59
C TRP A 22 6.35 -11.81 9.05
N THR A 23 6.05 -10.51 8.98
CA THR A 23 6.97 -9.49 8.46
C THR A 23 7.92 -8.92 9.52
N GLY A 24 7.72 -9.25 10.80
CA GLY A 24 8.47 -8.66 11.92
C GLY A 24 8.28 -7.14 12.06
N SER A 25 7.24 -6.57 11.45
CA SER A 25 6.98 -5.13 11.34
C SER A 25 5.78 -4.72 12.18
N ILE A 26 5.77 -3.47 12.66
CA ILE A 26 4.60 -2.86 13.30
C ILE A 26 3.50 -2.48 12.28
N TYR A 27 3.85 -2.40 11.00
CA TYR A 27 2.95 -2.02 9.91
C TYR A 27 2.41 -3.24 9.17
N SER A 28 1.09 -3.30 9.00
CA SER A 28 0.42 -4.37 8.23
C SER A 28 -0.18 -3.93 6.90
N HIS A 29 -0.33 -2.62 6.67
CA HIS A 29 -0.95 -2.09 5.45
C HIS A 29 -0.46 -0.67 5.17
N CYS A 30 -0.52 -0.25 3.91
CA CYS A 30 -0.25 1.14 3.53
C CYS A 30 -1.21 1.65 2.45
N GLU A 31 -1.42 2.96 2.44
CA GLU A 31 -2.31 3.67 1.53
C GLU A 31 -1.66 4.99 1.08
N LEU A 32 -1.83 5.38 -0.18
CA LEU A 32 -1.49 6.71 -0.67
C LEU A 32 -2.69 7.63 -0.49
N VAL A 33 -2.50 8.74 0.21
CA VAL A 33 -3.53 9.74 0.47
C VAL A 33 -3.36 10.89 -0.51
N VAL A 34 -4.39 11.14 -1.31
CA VAL A 34 -4.48 12.30 -2.21
C VAL A 34 -5.76 13.06 -1.90
N GLY A 35 -5.63 14.24 -1.30
CA GLY A 35 -6.78 14.95 -0.74
C GLY A 35 -7.38 14.16 0.43
N GLU A 36 -8.66 13.79 0.33
CA GLU A 36 -9.37 12.98 1.34
C GLU A 36 -9.43 11.48 0.97
N MET A 37 -8.96 11.12 -0.22
CA MET A 37 -9.06 9.76 -0.75
C MET A 37 -7.78 8.98 -0.46
N CYS A 38 -7.93 7.74 0.00
CA CYS A 38 -6.85 6.78 0.18
C CYS A 38 -6.89 5.75 -0.96
N TYR A 39 -5.75 5.49 -1.59
CA TYR A 39 -5.58 4.57 -2.71
C TYR A 39 -4.55 3.49 -2.36
N SER A 40 -4.92 2.23 -2.60
CA SER A 40 -4.02 1.08 -2.44
C SER A 40 -4.64 -0.18 -3.04
N SER A 41 -3.91 -1.28 -2.96
CA SER A 41 -4.46 -2.62 -3.15
C SER A 41 -4.65 -3.30 -1.80
N SER A 42 -5.85 -3.85 -1.56
CA SER A 42 -6.21 -4.50 -0.28
C SER A 42 -6.73 -5.91 -0.50
N LEU A 43 -6.07 -6.88 0.14
CA LEU A 43 -6.51 -8.28 0.15
C LEU A 43 -7.92 -8.44 0.73
N MET A 44 -8.25 -7.67 1.76
CA MET A 44 -9.57 -7.72 2.40
C MET A 44 -10.68 -7.18 1.50
N ASP A 45 -10.33 -6.31 0.55
CA ASP A 45 -11.28 -5.65 -0.35
C ASP A 45 -11.20 -6.17 -1.78
N GLY A 46 -10.40 -7.22 -2.01
CA GLY A 46 -10.37 -7.94 -3.27
C GLY A 46 -9.60 -7.23 -4.39
N GLY A 47 -8.70 -6.27 -4.10
CA GLY A 47 -7.76 -5.72 -5.08
C GLY A 47 -7.49 -4.23 -4.94
N VAL A 48 -7.15 -3.59 -6.06
CA VAL A 48 -6.92 -2.15 -6.18
C VAL A 48 -8.23 -1.41 -5.90
N ARG A 49 -8.17 -0.40 -5.02
CA ARG A 49 -9.34 0.35 -4.60
C ARG A 49 -8.98 1.75 -4.11
N TRP A 50 -10.00 2.58 -3.99
CA TRP A 50 -9.96 3.80 -3.20
C TRP A 50 -10.98 3.76 -2.06
N LYS A 51 -10.71 4.49 -0.98
CA LYS A 51 -11.62 4.61 0.16
C LYS A 51 -11.36 5.90 0.94
N VAL A 52 -12.40 6.49 1.52
CA VAL A 52 -12.25 7.52 2.55
C VAL A 52 -12.02 6.82 3.89
N ILE A 53 -10.88 7.09 4.53
CA ILE A 53 -10.45 6.43 5.77
C ILE A 53 -10.30 7.47 6.88
N ASN A 54 -10.76 7.14 8.09
CA ASN A 54 -10.45 7.95 9.27
C ASN A 54 -9.00 7.71 9.75
N LEU A 55 -8.09 8.51 9.22
CA LEU A 55 -6.66 8.49 9.56
C LEU A 55 -6.37 9.05 10.97
N ASN A 56 -7.31 9.75 11.59
CA ASN A 56 -7.17 10.34 12.93
C ASN A 56 -7.46 9.35 14.08
N SER A 57 -7.65 8.06 13.77
CA SER A 57 -7.97 7.02 14.76
C SER A 57 -6.80 6.63 15.68
N GLY A 58 -5.61 7.23 15.51
CA GLY A 58 -4.38 6.85 16.23
C GLY A 58 -3.72 5.55 15.76
N ASN A 59 -4.33 4.86 14.79
CA ASN A 59 -3.85 3.61 14.23
C ASN A 59 -2.98 3.79 12.98
N TRP A 60 -2.68 5.02 12.60
CA TRP A 60 -1.99 5.36 11.36
C TRP A 60 -0.78 6.24 11.66
N ASP A 61 0.34 5.93 11.01
CA ASP A 61 1.45 6.87 10.87
C ASP A 61 1.37 7.50 9.47
N LEU A 62 1.58 8.81 9.40
CA LEU A 62 1.47 9.57 8.16
C LEU A 62 2.82 10.23 7.87
N ILE A 63 3.24 10.17 6.61
CA ILE A 63 4.38 10.95 6.11
C ILE A 63 3.99 11.69 4.84
N GLU A 64 4.41 12.95 4.74
CA GLU A 64 4.18 13.76 3.54
C GLU A 64 5.20 13.41 2.46
N LEU A 65 4.73 13.32 1.21
CA LEU A 65 5.57 12.99 0.06
C LEU A 65 5.61 14.21 -0.88
N PRO A 66 6.45 15.23 -0.60
CA PRO A 66 6.46 16.48 -1.38
C PRO A 66 6.87 16.28 -2.84
N TRP A 67 7.64 15.23 -3.12
CA TRP A 67 8.08 14.83 -4.46
C TRP A 67 7.02 14.06 -5.26
N ALA A 68 5.99 13.54 -4.59
CA ALA A 68 5.00 12.69 -5.23
C ALA A 68 3.88 13.52 -5.86
N SER A 69 3.44 13.12 -7.05
CA SER A 69 2.38 13.79 -7.78
C SER A 69 1.04 13.09 -7.56
N GLY A 70 0.10 13.78 -6.90
CA GLY A 70 -1.24 13.24 -6.67
C GLY A 70 -2.00 12.92 -7.97
N SER A 71 -1.74 13.66 -9.05
CA SER A 71 -2.34 13.36 -10.35
C SER A 71 -1.80 12.06 -10.94
N GLU A 72 -0.51 11.76 -10.77
CA GLU A 72 0.06 10.47 -11.22
C GLU A 72 -0.51 9.30 -10.44
N VAL A 73 -0.66 9.44 -9.11
CA VAL A 73 -1.29 8.41 -8.27
C VAL A 73 -2.71 8.11 -8.75
N VAL A 74 -3.51 9.15 -9.03
CA VAL A 74 -4.88 8.98 -9.56
C VAL A 74 -4.86 8.39 -10.96
N ARG A 75 -3.94 8.81 -11.83
CA ARG A 75 -3.77 8.25 -13.19
C ARG A 75 -3.47 6.76 -13.12
N TYR A 76 -2.54 6.36 -12.25
CA TYR A 76 -2.16 4.97 -12.04
C TYR A 76 -3.30 4.15 -11.45
N PHE A 77 -4.08 4.73 -10.52
CA PHE A 77 -5.32 4.11 -10.04
C PHE A 77 -6.30 3.83 -11.16
N VAL A 78 -6.64 4.81 -12.01
CA VAL A 78 -7.55 4.59 -13.15
C VAL A 78 -7.02 3.50 -14.10
N ALA A 79 -5.70 3.41 -14.25
CA ALA A 79 -5.08 2.37 -15.07
C ALA A 79 -5.08 0.97 -14.43
N THR A 80 -5.34 0.85 -13.12
CA THR A 80 -5.20 -0.41 -12.37
C THR A 80 -6.43 -0.80 -11.54
N ASP A 81 -7.49 0.01 -11.50
CA ASP A 81 -8.70 -0.20 -10.68
C ASP A 81 -9.48 -1.48 -10.99
N HIS A 82 -9.31 -2.03 -12.18
CA HIS A 82 -9.89 -3.28 -12.62
C HIS A 82 -9.13 -4.52 -12.10
N GLN A 83 -7.93 -4.34 -11.53
CA GLN A 83 -7.13 -5.43 -10.99
C GLN A 83 -7.71 -5.90 -9.64
N LYS A 84 -8.28 -7.09 -9.66
CA LYS A 84 -8.86 -7.76 -8.48
C LYS A 84 -8.07 -9.01 -8.10
N TYR A 85 -8.04 -9.36 -6.81
CA TYR A 85 -7.55 -10.65 -6.36
C TYR A 85 -8.50 -11.75 -6.85
N GLY A 86 -7.95 -12.80 -7.48
CA GLY A 86 -8.71 -13.99 -7.85
C GLY A 86 -8.81 -14.99 -6.69
N LEU A 87 -9.80 -15.90 -6.75
CA LEU A 87 -9.89 -17.03 -5.80
C LEU A 87 -8.66 -17.97 -5.87
N ALA A 88 -8.08 -18.14 -7.05
CA ALA A 88 -6.86 -18.93 -7.26
C ALA A 88 -5.61 -18.27 -6.65
N SER A 89 -5.57 -16.93 -6.61
CA SER A 89 -4.42 -16.15 -6.15
C SER A 89 -4.27 -16.14 -4.62
N LEU A 90 -5.37 -16.24 -3.88
CA LEU A 90 -5.34 -16.40 -2.42
C LEU A 90 -4.62 -17.68 -1.98
N VAL A 91 -4.84 -18.78 -2.70
CA VAL A 91 -4.20 -20.07 -2.40
C VAL A 91 -2.75 -20.10 -2.86
N VAL A 92 -2.45 -19.56 -4.05
CA VAL A 92 -1.09 -19.60 -4.61
C VAL A 92 -0.14 -18.58 -3.97
N ASN A 93 -0.58 -17.34 -3.70
CA ASN A 93 0.29 -16.36 -3.03
C ASN A 93 0.58 -16.73 -1.56
N GLN A 94 -0.38 -17.36 -0.88
CA GLN A 94 -0.20 -17.81 0.50
C GLN A 94 0.67 -19.08 0.60
N LEU A 95 0.73 -19.90 -0.45
CA LEU A 95 1.56 -21.12 -0.50
C LEU A 95 2.93 -20.93 -1.19
N PHE A 96 3.08 -19.99 -2.12
CA PHE A 96 4.26 -19.93 -3.00
C PHE A 96 4.97 -18.57 -3.06
N ASN A 97 4.49 -17.53 -2.37
CA ASN A 97 5.16 -16.23 -2.24
C ASN A 97 5.66 -15.66 -3.59
N ARG A 98 4.83 -15.74 -4.63
CA ARG A 98 5.15 -15.31 -6.00
C ARG A 98 3.97 -14.57 -6.61
N ASN A 99 4.15 -13.28 -6.86
CA ASN A 99 3.25 -12.51 -7.72
C ASN A 99 3.20 -13.15 -9.11
N VAL A 100 2.04 -13.64 -9.50
CA VAL A 100 1.75 -14.11 -10.85
C VAL A 100 1.41 -12.88 -11.71
N LEU A 101 1.95 -12.81 -12.92
CA LEU A 101 1.66 -11.75 -13.88
C LEU A 101 0.14 -11.69 -14.16
N GLY A 102 -0.48 -10.51 -13.94
CA GLY A 102 -1.90 -10.27 -14.21
C GLY A 102 -2.82 -10.20 -12.99
N GLU A 103 -2.28 -10.20 -11.77
CA GLU A 103 -3.06 -10.17 -10.51
C GLU A 103 -2.87 -8.87 -9.72
N ALA A 104 -3.76 -8.59 -8.75
CA ALA A 104 -3.68 -7.37 -7.95
C ALA A 104 -2.39 -7.34 -7.08
N PRO A 105 -1.56 -6.29 -7.16
CA PRO A 105 -0.30 -6.17 -6.41
C PRO A 105 -0.54 -6.05 -4.90
N PHE A 106 0.47 -6.29 -4.07
CA PHE A 106 0.37 -6.01 -2.63
C PHE A 106 0.19 -4.51 -2.37
N CYS A 107 -0.32 -4.14 -1.19
CA CYS A 107 -0.53 -2.72 -0.83
C CYS A 107 0.73 -1.87 -1.02
N SER A 108 1.88 -2.34 -0.54
CA SER A 108 3.17 -1.65 -0.64
C SER A 108 3.74 -1.65 -2.04
N GLU A 109 3.53 -2.72 -2.81
CA GLU A 109 3.93 -2.80 -4.21
C GLU A 109 3.14 -1.81 -5.06
N TRP A 110 1.81 -1.80 -4.92
CA TRP A 110 0.95 -0.85 -5.63
C TRP A 110 1.33 0.59 -5.28
N CYS A 111 1.52 0.88 -3.98
CA CYS A 111 1.93 2.22 -3.54
C CYS A 111 3.31 2.60 -4.11
N ALA A 112 4.26 1.67 -4.16
CA ALA A 112 5.58 1.94 -4.72
C ALA A 112 5.52 2.22 -6.22
N ASP A 113 4.73 1.45 -6.98
CA ASP A 113 4.60 1.63 -8.43
C ASP A 113 3.84 2.92 -8.78
N ALA A 114 2.77 3.23 -8.03
CA ALA A 114 2.04 4.51 -8.13
C ALA A 114 2.93 5.73 -7.82
N LEU A 115 3.99 5.54 -7.04
CA LEU A 115 5.00 6.56 -6.76
C LEU A 115 6.16 6.58 -7.78
N GLY A 116 6.19 5.64 -8.74
CA GLY A 116 7.28 5.50 -9.70
C GLY A 116 8.59 5.01 -9.10
N LEU A 117 8.55 4.28 -7.98
CA LEU A 117 9.73 3.71 -7.35
C LEU A 117 10.21 2.45 -8.09
N PRO A 118 11.53 2.24 -8.22
CA PRO A 118 12.06 1.06 -8.91
C PRO A 118 11.82 -0.22 -8.12
N ASN A 119 11.58 -1.34 -8.81
CA ASN A 119 11.37 -2.67 -8.22
C ASN A 119 10.25 -2.72 -7.15
N PRO A 120 9.01 -2.31 -7.47
CA PRO A 120 7.92 -2.16 -6.51
C PRO A 120 7.61 -3.43 -5.71
N ALA A 121 7.73 -4.60 -6.32
CA ALA A 121 7.49 -5.91 -5.70
C ALA A 121 8.44 -6.25 -4.52
N THR A 122 9.53 -5.50 -4.36
CA THR A 122 10.50 -5.73 -3.27
C THR A 122 10.14 -4.99 -1.99
N TYR A 123 9.18 -4.07 -2.03
CA TYR A 123 8.82 -3.27 -0.87
C TYR A 123 7.77 -3.95 -0.01
N SER A 124 8.05 -4.04 1.28
CA SER A 124 7.06 -4.26 2.32
C SER A 124 6.56 -2.90 2.85
N PRO A 125 5.47 -2.86 3.62
CA PRO A 125 5.04 -1.63 4.28
C PRO A 125 6.17 -0.94 5.06
N ALA A 126 6.98 -1.71 5.81
CA ALA A 126 8.09 -1.16 6.59
C ALA A 126 9.19 -0.57 5.71
N THR A 127 9.62 -1.27 4.66
CA THR A 127 10.73 -0.79 3.82
C THR A 127 10.30 0.40 2.96
N LEU A 128 9.04 0.42 2.49
CA LEU A 128 8.47 1.57 1.79
C LEU A 128 8.43 2.81 2.69
N MET A 129 7.98 2.67 3.93
CA MET A 129 7.97 3.76 4.91
C MET A 129 9.39 4.26 5.19
N GLY A 130 10.36 3.36 5.35
CA GLY A 130 11.76 3.71 5.55
C GLY A 130 12.35 4.51 4.40
N LEU A 131 12.09 4.09 3.15
CA LEU A 131 12.55 4.79 1.95
C LEU A 131 11.87 6.16 1.80
N CYS A 132 10.56 6.22 1.95
CA CYS A 132 9.83 7.49 1.88
C CYS A 132 10.29 8.47 2.96
N GLY A 133 10.55 7.97 4.18
CA GLY A 133 11.14 8.74 5.28
C GLY A 133 12.57 9.19 5.05
N TYR A 134 13.36 8.45 4.28
CA TYR A 134 14.67 8.91 3.83
C TYR A 134 14.54 10.03 2.80
N ILE A 135 13.74 9.83 1.75
CA ILE A 135 13.55 10.82 0.68
C ILE A 135 12.98 12.13 1.24
N HIS A 136 11.98 12.05 2.13
CA HIS A 136 11.38 13.23 2.77
C HIS A 136 12.40 14.08 3.54
N ARG A 137 13.45 13.47 4.11
CA ARG A 137 14.48 14.20 4.87
C ARG A 137 15.51 14.91 3.98
N ILE A 138 15.63 14.53 2.71
CA ILE A 138 16.63 15.05 1.79
C ILE A 138 16.04 15.89 0.65
N ALA A 139 14.72 15.95 0.54
CA ALA A 139 13.97 16.77 -0.42
C ALA A 139 13.58 18.11 0.22
#